data_AF-A0A382YC93-F1
#
_entry.id   AF-A0A382YC93-F1
#
_cell.length_a   1.000
_cell.length_b   1.000
_cell.length_c   1.000
_cell.angle_alpha   90.00
_cell.angle_beta   90.00
_cell.angle_gamma   90.00
#
_symmetry.space_group_name_H-M   'P 1'
#
loop_
_entity.id
_entity.type
_entity.pdbx_description
1 polymer ?
#
loop_
_entity_poly.entity_id
_entity_poly.type
_entity_poly.pdbx_seq_one_letter_code
_entity_poly.pdbx_strand_id
1 'polypeptide(L)'
;MLTNKQIQTFNQNGFVVIKNFINSRQRKLLMRRAEQLIDEFQPPSKHSVFSTDEQERTSDDYFLNSGDQIRFFFEEKAIDQNGNFTVPKQKSINKIGHAQHILDPIYKEVINELNFPKLGKQLGIKTPRALQSMHIFKQPSIGGEVGLHQDSCFLYTEPMSCIGFWFALEDANEENGCLQAMTGGHKIPLKKRFRLSENGGTEFDLLDDTPWP
;
A
#
# COMPACT_ATOMS: atom_id res chain seq x y z
N MET A 1 -4.51 -18.99 11.74
CA MET A 1 -5.96 -19.11 11.50
C MET A 1 -6.69 -18.19 12.46
N LEU A 2 -7.77 -17.53 12.00
CA LEU A 2 -8.55 -16.62 12.84
C LEU A 2 -9.50 -17.39 13.75
N THR A 3 -9.64 -16.93 14.99
CA THR A 3 -10.66 -17.42 15.93
C THR A 3 -12.03 -16.82 15.60
N ASN A 4 -13.12 -17.45 16.07
CA ASN A 4 -14.47 -16.92 15.89
C ASN A 4 -14.62 -15.52 16.49
N LYS A 5 -13.97 -15.24 17.63
CA LYS A 5 -13.95 -13.92 18.25
C LYS A 5 -13.29 -12.89 17.33
N GLN A 6 -12.14 -13.22 16.73
CA GLN A 6 -11.46 -12.32 15.78
C GLN A 6 -12.30 -12.03 14.53
N ILE A 7 -12.98 -13.05 13.99
CA ILE A 7 -13.88 -12.90 12.85
C ILE A 7 -15.06 -11.98 13.22
N GLN A 8 -15.67 -12.18 14.39
CA GLN A 8 -16.76 -11.33 14.86
C GLN A 8 -16.31 -9.87 15.06
N THR A 9 -15.13 -9.65 15.65
CA THR A 9 -14.53 -8.31 15.78
C THR A 9 -14.32 -7.66 14.42
N PHE A 10 -13.76 -8.38 13.45
CA PHE A 10 -13.57 -7.87 12.09
C PHE A 10 -14.91 -7.46 11.45
N ASN A 11 -15.93 -8.32 11.52
CA ASN A 11 -17.24 -8.04 10.95
C ASN A 11 -17.93 -6.83 11.61
N GLN A 12 -17.74 -6.64 12.91
CA GLN A 12 -18.34 -5.54 13.66
C GLN A 12 -17.63 -4.20 13.39
N ASN A 13 -16.30 -4.21 13.40
CA ASN A 13 -15.46 -3.00 13.44
C ASN A 13 -14.89 -2.62 12.06
N GLY A 14 -14.85 -3.54 11.11
CA GLY A 14 -14.20 -3.35 9.80
C GLY A 14 -12.71 -3.67 9.80
N PHE A 15 -12.13 -3.93 10.98
CA PHE A 15 -10.74 -4.32 11.16
C PHE A 15 -10.58 -5.22 12.40
N VAL A 16 -9.47 -5.94 12.47
CA VAL A 16 -9.05 -6.70 13.66
C VAL A 16 -7.54 -6.68 13.78
N VAL A 17 -7.03 -6.41 14.99
CA VAL A 17 -5.59 -6.43 15.27
C VAL A 17 -5.20 -7.80 15.82
N ILE A 18 -4.19 -8.42 15.21
CA ILE A 18 -3.67 -9.72 15.62
C ILE A 18 -2.18 -9.57 15.95
N LYS A 19 -1.87 -9.62 17.25
CA LYS A 19 -0.49 -9.52 17.72
C LYS A 19 0.30 -10.76 17.31
N ASN A 20 1.56 -10.56 16.96
CA ASN A 20 2.52 -11.63 16.63
C ASN A 20 2.04 -12.56 15.49
N PHE A 21 1.32 -12.03 14.50
CA PHE A 21 0.81 -12.83 13.39
C PHE A 21 1.93 -13.38 12.50
N ILE A 22 2.92 -12.53 12.17
CA ILE A 22 4.15 -12.96 11.51
C ILE A 22 5.25 -13.18 12.55
N ASN A 23 6.09 -14.18 12.32
CA ASN A 23 7.21 -14.48 13.22
C ASN A 23 8.45 -13.64 12.90
N SER A 24 9.45 -13.68 13.79
CA SER A 24 10.70 -12.90 13.63
C SER A 24 11.47 -13.23 12.36
N ARG A 25 11.44 -14.50 11.89
CA ARG A 25 12.10 -14.91 10.64
C ARG A 25 11.45 -14.24 9.44
N GLN A 26 10.12 -14.36 9.31
CA GLN A 26 9.35 -13.76 8.22
C GLN A 26 9.54 -12.24 8.17
N ARG A 27 9.46 -11.58 9.33
CA ARG A 27 9.72 -10.14 9.46
C ARG A 27 11.11 -9.75 8.93
N LYS A 28 12.16 -10.42 9.43
CA LYS A 28 13.55 -10.14 9.03
C LYS A 28 13.79 -10.42 7.54
N LEU A 29 13.17 -11.45 6.97
CA LEU A 29 13.26 -11.74 5.55
C LEU A 29 12.69 -10.61 4.70
N LEU A 30 11.49 -10.12 5.03
CA LEU A 30 10.85 -9.02 4.31
C LEU A 30 11.66 -7.72 4.40
N MET A 31 12.15 -7.36 5.60
CA MET A 31 12.95 -6.15 5.82
C MET A 31 14.27 -6.20 5.05
N ARG A 32 15.06 -7.27 5.24
CA ARG A 32 16.36 -7.42 4.56
C ARG A 32 16.21 -7.45 3.05
N ARG A 33 15.15 -8.11 2.54
CA ARG A 33 14.94 -8.13 1.09
C ARG A 33 14.58 -6.74 0.55
N ALA A 34 13.81 -5.95 1.30
CA ALA A 34 13.52 -4.58 0.90
C ALA A 34 14.79 -3.71 0.86
N GLU A 35 15.68 -3.82 1.85
CA GLU A 35 16.98 -3.14 1.85
C GLU A 35 17.82 -3.53 0.62
N GLN A 36 17.93 -4.82 0.32
CA GLN A 36 18.64 -5.31 -0.88
C GLN A 36 18.06 -4.76 -2.17
N LEU A 37 16.73 -4.80 -2.31
CA LEU A 37 16.04 -4.26 -3.48
C LEU A 37 16.33 -2.76 -3.66
N ILE A 38 16.38 -1.99 -2.57
CA ILE A 38 16.71 -0.57 -2.60
C ILE A 38 18.18 -0.34 -3.01
N ASP A 39 19.11 -1.15 -2.50
CA ASP A 39 20.53 -1.04 -2.85
C ASP A 39 20.76 -1.35 -4.34
N GLU A 40 20.12 -2.41 -4.85
CA GLU A 40 20.16 -2.82 -6.26
C GLU A 40 19.49 -1.79 -7.19
N PHE A 41 18.46 -1.09 -6.71
CA PHE A 41 17.70 -0.14 -7.51
C PHE A 41 18.54 1.07 -7.94
N GLN A 42 18.61 1.29 -9.26
CA GLN A 42 19.20 2.48 -9.85
C GLN A 42 18.06 3.39 -10.35
N PRO A 43 17.84 4.57 -9.74
CA PRO A 43 16.85 5.50 -10.25
C PRO A 43 17.24 5.98 -11.66
N PRO A 44 16.27 6.29 -12.54
CA PRO A 44 16.56 6.84 -13.85
C PRO A 44 17.45 8.08 -13.75
N SER A 45 18.50 8.16 -14.59
CA SER A 45 19.50 9.22 -14.57
C SER A 45 18.98 10.60 -14.99
N LYS A 46 17.77 10.66 -15.53
CA LYS A 46 17.07 11.91 -15.82
C LYS A 46 15.95 12.07 -14.80
N HIS A 47 16.21 12.87 -13.77
CA HIS A 47 15.17 13.69 -13.18
C HIS A 47 14.91 14.84 -14.17
N SER A 48 14.40 14.48 -15.35
CA SER A 48 14.30 15.39 -16.46
C SER A 48 13.35 16.51 -16.08
N VAL A 49 13.88 17.74 -16.12
CA VAL A 49 13.15 19.00 -16.03
C VAL A 49 12.13 19.01 -17.16
N PHE A 50 10.97 18.43 -16.89
CA PHE A 50 9.79 18.47 -17.71
C PHE A 50 8.78 19.38 -16.97
N SER A 51 7.95 20.10 -17.71
CA SER A 51 6.94 20.97 -17.09
C SER A 51 6.07 20.17 -16.11
N THR A 52 5.44 20.85 -15.14
CA THR A 52 4.60 20.23 -14.11
C THR A 52 3.62 19.21 -14.71
N ASP A 53 3.02 19.53 -15.86
CA ASP A 53 2.07 18.67 -16.58
C ASP A 53 2.71 17.38 -17.16
N GLU A 54 3.94 17.45 -17.68
CA GLU A 54 4.67 16.29 -18.20
C GLU A 54 5.25 15.43 -17.07
N GLN A 55 5.62 16.04 -15.94
CA GLN A 55 6.04 15.35 -14.72
C GLN A 55 4.86 14.57 -14.10
N GLU A 56 3.68 15.18 -14.00
CA GLU A 56 2.45 14.50 -13.57
C GLU A 56 2.11 13.32 -14.50
N ARG A 57 2.13 13.52 -15.82
CA ARG A 57 1.83 12.44 -16.79
C ARG A 57 2.83 11.28 -16.76
N THR A 58 4.14 11.55 -16.74
CA THR A 58 5.16 10.49 -16.69
C THR A 58 5.18 9.76 -15.35
N SER A 59 4.91 10.47 -14.25
CA SER A 59 4.69 9.87 -12.94
C SER A 59 3.46 8.96 -12.96
N ASP A 60 2.37 9.41 -13.58
CA ASP A 60 1.15 8.62 -13.74
C ASP A 60 1.40 7.35 -14.56
N ASP A 61 2.13 7.42 -15.67
CA ASP A 61 2.46 6.22 -16.47
C ASP A 61 3.35 5.23 -15.70
N TYR A 62 4.32 5.74 -14.93
CA TYR A 62 5.14 4.91 -14.07
C TYR A 62 4.32 4.27 -12.94
N PHE A 63 3.30 4.96 -12.43
CA PHE A 63 2.40 4.39 -11.44
C PHE A 63 1.41 3.39 -12.06
N LEU A 64 0.71 3.75 -13.13
CA LEU A 64 -0.32 2.94 -13.77
C LEU A 64 0.23 1.60 -14.32
N ASN A 65 1.45 1.61 -14.84
CA ASN A 65 2.10 0.39 -15.36
C ASN A 65 2.90 -0.38 -14.28
N SER A 66 2.66 -0.13 -13.00
CA SER A 66 3.39 -0.78 -11.89
C SER A 66 2.69 -2.02 -11.32
N GLY A 67 1.44 -2.28 -11.71
CA GLY A 67 0.59 -3.32 -11.13
C GLY A 67 1.17 -4.73 -11.20
N ASP A 68 1.96 -5.01 -12.23
CA ASP A 68 2.66 -6.28 -12.47
C ASP A 68 4.19 -6.14 -12.39
N GLN A 69 4.69 -5.11 -11.70
CA GLN A 69 6.11 -4.81 -11.58
C GLN A 69 6.55 -4.66 -10.12
N ILE A 70 7.86 -4.62 -9.90
CA ILE A 70 8.49 -4.12 -8.66
C ILE A 70 9.13 -2.77 -8.97
N ARG A 71 8.47 -1.70 -8.52
CA ARG A 71 8.80 -0.31 -8.72
C ARG A 71 8.93 0.42 -7.39
N PHE A 72 9.64 1.53 -7.42
CA PHE A 72 10.05 2.29 -6.25
C PHE A 72 9.45 3.69 -6.33
N PHE A 73 8.84 4.13 -5.24
CA PHE A 73 8.17 5.42 -5.14
C PHE A 73 8.81 6.22 -4.02
N PHE A 74 9.22 7.43 -4.32
CA PHE A 74 9.94 8.31 -3.40
C PHE A 74 8.98 9.14 -2.55
N GLU A 75 9.46 9.58 -1.38
CA GLU A 75 8.81 10.63 -0.61
C GLU A 75 8.86 11.95 -1.39
N GLU A 76 7.74 12.69 -1.38
CA GLU A 76 7.61 13.98 -2.06
C GLU A 76 8.72 14.96 -1.62
N LYS A 77 9.04 14.97 -0.31
CA LYS A 77 10.06 15.84 0.28
C LYS A 77 11.50 15.38 0.06
N ALA A 78 11.70 14.18 -0.51
CA ALA A 78 13.03 13.63 -0.72
C ALA A 78 13.68 14.06 -2.04
N ILE A 79 12.93 14.73 -2.92
CA ILE A 79 13.39 15.21 -4.22
C ILE A 79 13.13 16.72 -4.29
N ASP A 80 14.15 17.51 -4.65
CA ASP A 80 14.00 18.95 -4.83
C ASP A 80 13.40 19.32 -6.20
N GLN A 81 13.13 20.61 -6.41
CA GLN A 81 12.59 21.13 -7.68
C GLN A 81 13.49 20.88 -8.91
N ASN A 82 14.77 20.59 -8.70
CA ASN A 82 15.73 20.26 -9.76
C ASN A 82 15.87 18.74 -9.94
N GLY A 83 15.09 17.95 -9.20
CA GLY A 83 15.12 16.49 -9.26
C GLY A 83 16.21 15.85 -8.39
N ASN A 84 16.98 16.59 -7.61
CA ASN A 84 18.05 16.01 -6.81
C ASN A 84 17.51 15.45 -5.50
N PHE A 85 18.13 14.38 -5.02
CA PHE A 85 17.84 13.85 -3.69
C PHE A 85 18.28 14.82 -2.59
N THR A 86 17.36 15.14 -1.68
CA THR A 86 17.64 15.97 -0.48
C THR A 86 18.18 15.15 0.69
N VAL A 87 18.05 13.82 0.62
CA VAL A 87 18.52 12.83 1.59
C VAL A 87 19.12 11.62 0.84
N PRO A 88 19.91 10.73 1.49
CA PRO A 88 20.39 9.53 0.81
C PRO A 88 19.25 8.69 0.18
N LYS A 89 19.49 8.09 -1.00
CA LYS A 89 18.50 7.27 -1.74
C LYS A 89 17.77 6.28 -0.82
N GLN A 90 18.51 5.58 0.03
CA GLN A 90 17.98 4.59 0.97
C GLN A 90 16.95 5.16 1.96
N LYS A 91 17.02 6.46 2.23
CA LYS A 91 16.11 7.20 3.13
C LYS A 91 15.06 8.00 2.38
N SER A 92 15.03 7.93 1.05
CA SER A 92 14.11 8.68 0.20
C SER A 92 12.88 7.88 -0.26
N ILE A 93 12.88 6.56 -0.07
CA ILE A 93 11.81 5.67 -0.55
C ILE A 93 10.62 5.73 0.41
N ASN A 94 9.43 6.04 -0.13
CA ASN A 94 8.15 5.94 0.56
C ASN A 94 7.61 4.51 0.49
N LYS A 95 7.64 3.89 -0.68
CA LYS A 95 7.15 2.51 -0.86
C LYS A 95 7.81 1.79 -2.02
N ILE A 96 7.73 0.46 -1.97
CA ILE A 96 7.98 -0.45 -3.09
C ILE A 96 6.65 -1.12 -3.43
N GLY A 97 6.29 -1.22 -4.71
CA GLY A 97 5.03 -1.79 -5.18
C GLY A 97 5.10 -2.23 -6.66
N HIS A 98 4.18 -2.99 -7.21
CA HIS A 98 2.96 -3.49 -6.58
C HIS A 98 2.83 -5.03 -6.62
N ALA A 99 3.83 -5.73 -7.19
CA ALA A 99 3.77 -7.17 -7.45
C ALA A 99 4.84 -8.02 -6.73
N GLN A 100 5.46 -7.53 -5.65
CA GLN A 100 6.48 -8.29 -4.90
C GLN A 100 5.97 -9.66 -4.46
N HIS A 101 4.71 -9.77 -4.03
CA HIS A 101 4.07 -11.02 -3.62
C HIS A 101 4.03 -12.12 -4.71
N ILE A 102 4.20 -11.76 -5.99
CA ILE A 102 4.23 -12.68 -7.13
C ILE A 102 5.64 -12.84 -7.68
N LEU A 103 6.37 -11.72 -7.80
CA LEU A 103 7.61 -11.64 -8.57
C LEU A 103 8.87 -11.84 -7.74
N ASP A 104 8.88 -11.39 -6.48
CA ASP A 104 10.07 -11.54 -5.63
C ASP A 104 10.03 -12.89 -4.89
N PRO A 105 11.07 -13.74 -5.00
CA PRO A 105 11.09 -15.06 -4.38
C PRO A 105 10.90 -15.04 -2.86
N ILE A 106 11.48 -14.06 -2.16
CA ILE A 106 11.43 -13.98 -0.70
C ILE A 106 10.06 -13.50 -0.24
N TYR A 107 9.49 -12.48 -0.89
CA TYR A 107 8.12 -12.07 -0.60
C TYR A 107 7.15 -13.22 -0.87
N LYS A 108 7.27 -13.88 -2.02
CA LYS A 108 6.43 -15.02 -2.38
C LYS A 108 6.53 -16.17 -1.39
N GLU A 109 7.73 -16.50 -0.90
CA GLU A 109 7.93 -17.49 0.17
C GLU A 109 7.10 -17.12 1.41
N VAL A 110 7.31 -15.92 1.95
CA VAL A 110 6.61 -15.48 3.18
C VAL A 110 5.10 -15.44 2.97
N ILE A 111 4.62 -14.91 1.85
CA ILE A 111 3.19 -14.81 1.54
C ILE A 111 2.54 -16.20 1.43
N ASN A 112 3.24 -17.18 0.84
CA ASN A 112 2.73 -18.56 0.74
C ASN A 112 2.59 -19.22 2.12
N GLU A 113 3.52 -18.95 3.05
CA GLU A 113 3.45 -19.48 4.42
C GLU A 113 2.24 -18.95 5.21
N LEU A 114 1.83 -17.71 4.96
CA LEU A 114 0.72 -17.06 5.68
C LEU A 114 -0.66 -17.54 5.21
N ASN A 115 -0.74 -18.17 4.03
CA ASN A 115 -1.95 -18.75 3.46
C ASN A 115 -3.15 -17.79 3.43
N PHE A 116 -2.97 -16.63 2.77
CA PHE A 116 -4.03 -15.64 2.55
C PHE A 116 -5.30 -16.19 1.90
N PRO A 117 -5.26 -17.16 0.97
CA PRO A 117 -6.50 -17.74 0.44
C PRO A 117 -7.38 -18.34 1.54
N LYS A 118 -6.78 -18.95 2.57
CA LYS A 118 -7.54 -19.48 3.69
C LYS A 118 -8.11 -18.37 4.58
N LEU A 119 -7.32 -17.32 4.86
CA LEU A 119 -7.77 -16.17 5.65
C LEU A 119 -8.88 -15.40 4.95
N GLY A 120 -8.74 -15.11 3.65
CA GLY A 120 -9.76 -14.44 2.85
C GLY A 120 -11.09 -15.19 2.87
N LYS A 121 -11.07 -16.52 2.77
CA LYS A 121 -12.27 -17.36 2.93
C LYS A 121 -12.89 -17.25 4.33
N GLN A 122 -12.08 -17.24 5.40
CA GLN A 122 -12.60 -17.03 6.76
C GLN A 122 -13.28 -15.67 6.92
N LEU A 123 -12.84 -14.66 6.16
CA LEU A 123 -13.36 -13.30 6.18
C LEU A 123 -14.47 -13.06 5.12
N GLY A 124 -14.96 -14.12 4.46
CA GLY A 124 -16.11 -14.04 3.56
C GLY A 124 -15.79 -13.85 2.08
N ILE A 125 -14.52 -13.78 1.67
CA ILE A 125 -14.15 -13.75 0.25
C ILE A 125 -14.34 -15.14 -0.36
N LYS A 126 -15.25 -15.27 -1.34
CA LYS A 126 -15.57 -16.54 -2.01
C LYS A 126 -14.36 -17.15 -2.73
N THR A 127 -13.70 -16.32 -3.56
CA THR A 127 -12.53 -16.72 -4.36
C THR A 127 -11.41 -15.71 -4.14
N PRO A 128 -10.61 -15.86 -3.07
CA PRO A 128 -9.55 -14.91 -2.77
C PRO A 128 -8.49 -14.85 -3.85
N ARG A 129 -8.08 -13.63 -4.21
CA ARG A 129 -7.00 -13.33 -5.14
C ARG A 129 -6.12 -12.25 -4.53
N ALA A 130 -4.81 -12.41 -4.65
CA ALA A 130 -3.88 -11.34 -4.32
C ALA A 130 -3.82 -10.38 -5.51
N LEU A 131 -4.28 -9.15 -5.32
CA LEU A 131 -4.29 -8.11 -6.35
C LEU A 131 -3.03 -7.24 -6.30
N GLN A 132 -2.52 -6.97 -5.10
CA GLN A 132 -1.46 -6.01 -4.87
C GLN A 132 -0.68 -6.35 -3.59
N SER A 133 0.61 -6.01 -3.58
CA SER A 133 1.44 -5.94 -2.38
C SER A 133 2.25 -4.66 -2.37
N MET A 134 2.48 -4.07 -1.19
CA MET A 134 3.40 -2.96 -1.01
C MET A 134 4.29 -3.20 0.19
N HIS A 135 5.52 -2.68 0.14
CA HIS A 135 6.35 -2.45 1.31
C HIS A 135 6.36 -0.95 1.57
N ILE A 136 5.83 -0.52 2.71
CA ILE A 136 5.66 0.89 3.05
C ILE A 136 6.73 1.27 4.07
N PHE A 137 7.47 2.32 3.78
CA PHE A 137 8.42 2.95 4.68
C PHE A 137 7.76 4.19 5.29
N LYS A 138 8.06 4.44 6.56
CA LYS A 138 7.76 5.71 7.23
C LYS A 138 9.09 6.35 7.59
N GLN A 139 9.69 7.01 6.60
CA GLN A 139 11.00 7.60 6.76
C GLN A 139 10.97 8.64 7.89
N PRO A 140 11.93 8.62 8.83
CA PRO A 140 11.98 9.61 9.91
C PRO A 140 11.98 11.04 9.35
N SER A 141 11.19 11.91 9.97
CA SER A 141 11.06 13.34 9.65
C SER A 141 10.41 13.70 8.30
N ILE A 142 10.55 12.86 7.26
CA ILE A 142 10.06 13.17 5.91
C ILE A 142 8.93 12.26 5.44
N GLY A 143 8.58 11.22 6.19
CA GLY A 143 7.54 10.26 5.83
C GLY A 143 6.20 10.95 5.61
N GLY A 144 5.64 10.82 4.39
CA GLY A 144 4.39 11.44 4.01
C GLY A 144 3.19 10.94 4.85
N GLU A 145 2.28 11.86 5.18
CA GLU A 145 0.98 11.51 5.74
C GLU A 145 0.15 10.73 4.71
N VAL A 146 -0.64 9.76 5.19
CA VAL A 146 -1.66 9.11 4.36
C VAL A 146 -3.01 9.56 4.89
N GLY A 147 -3.69 10.41 4.11
CA GLY A 147 -5.01 10.92 4.48
C GLY A 147 -6.06 9.82 4.61
N LEU A 148 -7.15 10.14 5.30
CA LEU A 148 -8.29 9.23 5.49
C LEU A 148 -8.85 8.76 4.13
N HIS A 149 -8.98 7.45 3.95
CA HIS A 149 -9.46 6.84 2.71
C HIS A 149 -10.09 5.46 2.95
N GLN A 150 -10.72 4.92 1.92
CA GLN A 150 -11.17 3.54 1.82
C GLN A 150 -10.40 2.85 0.69
N ASP A 151 -9.84 1.66 0.91
CA ASP A 151 -9.08 0.95 -0.15
C ASP A 151 -9.91 0.67 -1.40
N SER A 152 -11.22 0.42 -1.24
CA SER A 152 -12.16 0.24 -2.36
C SER A 152 -12.29 1.47 -3.27
N CYS A 153 -11.78 2.63 -2.85
CA CYS A 153 -11.62 3.79 -3.73
C CYS A 153 -10.66 3.48 -4.89
N PHE A 154 -9.59 2.74 -4.60
CA PHE A 154 -8.53 2.41 -5.57
C PHE A 154 -8.66 0.99 -6.12
N LEU A 155 -9.14 0.04 -5.30
CA LEU A 155 -9.32 -1.38 -5.63
C LEU A 155 -10.81 -1.74 -5.69
N TYR A 156 -11.55 -1.02 -6.54
CA TYR A 156 -12.99 -1.14 -6.63
C TYR A 156 -13.45 -2.50 -7.16
N THR A 157 -14.50 -3.06 -6.56
CA THR A 157 -15.21 -4.28 -7.00
C THR A 157 -16.71 -4.13 -6.74
N GLU A 158 -17.53 -4.84 -7.52
CA GLU A 158 -18.97 -4.89 -7.34
C GLU A 158 -19.45 -6.35 -7.21
N PRO A 159 -19.98 -6.78 -6.04
CA PRO A 159 -20.00 -6.05 -4.76
C PRO A 159 -18.59 -5.83 -4.17
N MET A 160 -18.46 -4.83 -3.28
CA MET A 160 -17.17 -4.53 -2.63
C MET A 160 -16.64 -5.75 -1.87
N SER A 161 -15.40 -6.12 -2.16
CA SER A 161 -14.76 -7.34 -1.63
C SER A 161 -13.31 -7.16 -1.17
N CYS A 162 -12.77 -5.95 -1.25
CA CYS A 162 -11.38 -5.65 -0.91
C CYS A 162 -11.13 -5.85 0.60
N ILE A 163 -10.09 -6.60 0.96
CA ILE A 163 -9.59 -6.76 2.33
C ILE A 163 -8.08 -6.55 2.32
N GLY A 164 -7.62 -5.54 3.07
CA GLY A 164 -6.20 -5.29 3.30
C GLY A 164 -5.62 -6.18 4.40
N PHE A 165 -4.43 -6.72 4.17
CA PHE A 165 -3.62 -7.37 5.20
C PHE A 165 -2.37 -6.52 5.45
N TRP A 166 -2.29 -5.89 6.62
CA TRP A 166 -1.17 -5.04 6.99
C TRP A 166 -0.31 -5.69 8.08
N PHE A 167 1.00 -5.66 7.89
CA PHE A 167 1.97 -6.25 8.82
C PHE A 167 2.93 -5.19 9.33
N ALA A 168 2.97 -5.04 10.66
CA ALA A 168 4.04 -4.30 11.33
C ALA A 168 5.37 -5.03 11.15
N LEU A 169 6.26 -4.46 10.34
CA LEU A 169 7.64 -4.94 10.21
C LEU A 169 8.55 -4.35 11.28
N GLU A 170 8.20 -3.17 11.78
CA GLU A 170 8.78 -2.52 12.95
C GLU A 170 7.65 -2.16 13.93
N ASP A 171 7.99 -1.75 15.15
CA ASP A 171 7.00 -1.30 16.11
C ASP A 171 6.30 -0.05 15.58
N ALA A 172 4.96 -0.06 15.55
CA ALA A 172 4.15 1.06 15.06
C ALA A 172 3.39 1.70 16.22
N ASN A 173 3.59 2.99 16.42
CA ASN A 173 2.97 3.80 17.46
C ASN A 173 2.58 5.19 16.93
N GLU A 174 1.99 6.02 17.79
CA GLU A 174 1.51 7.35 17.41
C GLU A 174 2.63 8.28 16.93
N GLU A 175 3.83 8.15 17.49
CA GLU A 175 4.99 9.00 17.18
C GLU A 175 5.62 8.67 15.81
N ASN A 176 5.47 7.43 15.33
CA ASN A 176 6.04 6.99 14.06
C ASN A 176 5.00 6.67 12.97
N GLY A 177 3.74 7.05 13.20
CA GLY A 177 2.68 7.01 12.18
C GLY A 177 1.99 5.67 12.06
N CYS A 178 1.57 5.07 13.19
CA CYS A 178 0.70 3.89 13.19
C CYS A 178 -0.62 4.13 12.45
N LEU A 179 -1.26 3.04 12.00
CA LEU A 179 -2.59 3.11 11.40
C LEU A 179 -3.62 3.61 12.40
N GLN A 180 -4.54 4.44 11.91
CA GLN A 180 -5.79 4.77 12.56
C GLN A 180 -6.94 4.21 11.72
N ALA A 181 -7.98 3.69 12.37
CA ALA A 181 -9.13 3.10 11.69
C ALA A 181 -10.43 3.51 12.39
N MET A 182 -11.44 3.87 11.60
CA MET A 182 -12.77 4.17 12.09
C MET A 182 -13.52 2.87 12.40
N THR A 183 -13.95 2.69 13.65
CA THR A 183 -14.74 1.52 14.04
C THR A 183 -16.09 1.55 13.32
N GLY A 184 -16.35 0.53 12.51
CA GLY A 184 -17.55 0.45 11.68
C GLY A 184 -17.47 1.24 10.37
N GLY A 185 -16.31 1.81 10.03
CA GLY A 185 -16.10 2.60 8.80
C GLY A 185 -16.25 1.81 7.49
N HIS A 186 -16.30 0.49 7.55
CA HIS A 186 -16.64 -0.35 6.39
C HIS A 186 -18.15 -0.38 6.07
N LYS A 187 -19.00 0.20 6.93
CA LYS A 187 -20.47 0.25 6.75
C LYS A 187 -20.96 1.56 6.14
N ILE A 188 -20.12 2.59 6.08
CA ILE A 188 -20.47 3.84 5.40
C ILE A 188 -20.33 3.66 3.87
N PRO A 189 -21.05 4.45 3.07
CA PRO A 189 -20.90 4.43 1.61
C PRO A 189 -19.45 4.69 1.19
N LEU A 190 -19.09 4.21 0.01
CA LEU A 190 -17.82 4.55 -0.61
C LEU A 190 -17.86 6.03 -1.01
N LYS A 191 -16.91 6.84 -0.53
CA LYS A 191 -16.90 8.30 -0.78
C LYS A 191 -16.58 8.67 -2.21
N LYS A 192 -15.59 8.00 -2.81
CA LYS A 192 -15.11 8.29 -4.16
C LYS A 192 -14.46 7.07 -4.78
N ARG A 193 -14.29 7.09 -6.10
CA ARG A 193 -13.61 6.05 -6.87
C ARG A 193 -12.52 6.67 -7.72
N PHE A 194 -11.31 6.14 -7.61
CA PHE A 194 -10.20 6.46 -8.49
C PHE A 194 -10.28 5.60 -9.75
N ARG A 195 -10.18 6.21 -10.93
CA ARG A 195 -10.20 5.49 -12.20
C ARG A 195 -9.38 6.21 -13.28
N LEU A 196 -9.17 5.50 -14.40
CA LEU A 196 -8.67 6.11 -15.62
C LEU A 196 -9.72 7.08 -16.19
N SER A 197 -9.26 8.26 -16.61
CA SER A 197 -10.10 9.21 -17.34
C SER A 197 -10.24 8.80 -18.80
N GLU A 198 -11.37 9.14 -19.43
CA GLU A 198 -11.59 8.89 -20.86
C GLU A 198 -10.60 9.67 -21.74
N ASN A 199 -10.09 10.80 -21.25
CA ASN A 199 -9.14 11.66 -21.96
C ASN A 199 -7.66 11.35 -21.64
N GLY A 200 -7.39 10.24 -20.95
CA GLY A 200 -6.06 9.87 -20.47
C GLY A 200 -5.77 10.42 -19.07
N GLY A 201 -4.82 9.79 -18.36
CA GLY A 201 -4.53 10.08 -16.96
C GLY A 201 -5.55 9.48 -16.00
N THR A 202 -5.64 10.04 -14.80
CA THR A 202 -6.48 9.51 -13.71
C THR A 202 -7.43 10.57 -13.14
N GLU A 203 -8.58 10.14 -12.64
CA GLU A 203 -9.56 11.03 -12.01
C GLU A 203 -10.30 10.35 -10.86
N PHE A 204 -10.96 11.17 -10.03
CA PHE A 204 -11.84 10.70 -8.96
C PHE A 204 -13.30 10.97 -9.30
N ASP A 205 -14.13 9.93 -9.33
CA ASP A 205 -15.58 10.07 -9.27
C ASP A 205 -16.01 10.26 -7.82
N LEU A 206 -16.67 11.37 -7.51
CA LEU A 206 -17.31 11.57 -6.21
C LEU A 206 -18.60 10.76 -6.15
N LEU A 207 -18.72 9.87 -5.16
CA LEU A 207 -19.86 8.96 -5.00
C LEU A 207 -20.73 9.33 -3.79
N ASP A 208 -20.12 9.86 -2.73
CA ASP A 208 -20.79 10.35 -1.53
C ASP A 208 -19.97 11.51 -0.96
N ASP A 209 -20.56 12.70 -0.94
CA ASP A 209 -19.96 13.96 -0.50
C ASP A 209 -20.22 14.27 0.98
N THR A 210 -20.96 13.40 1.69
CA THR A 210 -21.20 13.60 3.12
C THR A 210 -19.87 13.56 3.89
N PRO A 211 -19.69 14.42 4.92
CA PRO A 211 -18.46 14.44 5.71
C PRO A 211 -18.13 13.08 6.33
N TRP A 212 -16.84 12.85 6.59
CA TRP A 212 -16.42 11.71 7.40
C TRP A 212 -17.00 11.86 8.82
N PRO A 213 -17.56 10.79 9.41
CA PRO A 213 -18.06 10.80 10.79
C PRO A 213 -17.00 11.14 11.84
#